data_AF-A0A7S2BZQ8-F1
#
_entry.id   AF-A0A7S2BZQ8-F1
#
_cell.length_a   1.000
_cell.length_b   1.000
_cell.length_c   1.000
_cell.angle_alpha   90.00
_cell.angle_beta   90.00
_cell.angle_gamma   90.00
#
_symmetry.space_group_name_H-M   'P 1'
#
loop_
_entity.id
_entity.type
_entity.pdbx_description
1 polymer ?
#
loop_
_entity_poly.entity_id
_entity_poly.type
_entity_poly.pdbx_seq_one_letter_code
_entity_poly.pdbx_strand_id
1 'polypeptide(L)'
;GGLGNVSYPLVSDLRKEIASAYEVLGPDGTALRALFIIDKEGIVQHSAINNVDMGRSVDEVLRVLQAIQFVQSNPDEVCPEGWQPEGRTSAAEEAAAQEAEEAKDEESAADAGEEDRLTVLPLDLLPG
;
A
#
# COMPACT_ATOMS: atom_id res chain seq x y z
N GLY A 1 8.88 28.68 -24.83
CA GLY A 1 8.83 27.37 -24.15
C GLY A 1 7.62 26.64 -24.66
N GLY A 2 7.77 25.42 -25.16
CA GLY A 2 6.69 24.61 -25.70
C GLY A 2 6.90 23.15 -25.29
N LEU A 3 5.85 22.33 -25.42
CA LEU A 3 5.82 20.93 -24.98
C LEU A 3 6.68 19.97 -25.84
N GLY A 4 7.48 20.50 -26.77
CA GLY A 4 8.28 19.68 -27.69
C GLY A 4 7.41 18.77 -28.55
N ASN A 5 7.98 17.64 -28.96
CA ASN A 5 7.23 16.59 -29.65
C ASN A 5 6.67 15.62 -28.60
N VAL A 6 5.35 15.51 -28.51
CA VAL A 6 4.66 14.61 -27.58
C VAL A 6 4.14 13.39 -28.32
N SER A 7 4.32 12.21 -27.74
CA SER A 7 3.93 10.92 -28.35
C SER A 7 2.52 10.45 -27.94
N TYR A 8 1.75 11.30 -27.26
CA TYR A 8 0.44 10.99 -26.71
C TYR A 8 -0.57 12.10 -27.05
N PRO A 9 -1.87 11.77 -27.12
CA PRO A 9 -2.90 12.74 -27.46
C PRO A 9 -3.07 13.78 -26.34
N LEU A 10 -3.27 15.04 -26.75
CA LEU A 10 -3.72 16.11 -25.88
C LEU A 10 -5.19 16.41 -26.17
N VAL A 11 -6.06 16.13 -25.20
CA VAL A 11 -7.51 16.30 -25.32
C VAL A 11 -7.90 17.69 -24.84
N SER A 12 -8.84 18.33 -25.54
CA SER A 12 -9.40 19.63 -25.16
C SER A 12 -10.81 19.47 -24.60
N ASP A 13 -11.02 19.89 -23.35
CA ASP A 13 -12.31 19.85 -22.65
C ASP A 13 -12.92 21.25 -22.52
N LEU A 14 -13.28 21.87 -23.65
CA LEU A 14 -13.81 23.25 -23.68
C LEU A 14 -15.14 23.40 -22.94
N ARG A 15 -15.95 22.35 -22.94
CA ARG A 15 -17.27 22.32 -22.30
C ARG A 15 -17.19 21.92 -20.82
N LYS A 16 -16.00 21.55 -20.33
CA LYS A 16 -15.75 21.11 -18.95
C LYS A 16 -16.56 19.87 -18.56
N GLU A 17 -16.99 19.10 -19.55
CA GLU A 17 -17.85 17.93 -19.35
C GLU A 17 -17.02 16.77 -18.77
N ILE A 18 -15.78 16.61 -19.24
CA ILE A 18 -14.89 15.57 -18.75
C ILE A 18 -14.45 15.89 -17.32
N ALA A 19 -13.99 17.12 -17.07
CA ALA A 19 -13.58 17.55 -15.73
C ALA A 19 -14.72 17.46 -14.70
N SER A 20 -15.96 17.77 -15.10
CA SER A 20 -17.13 17.63 -14.23
C SER A 20 -17.51 16.16 -13.99
N ALA A 21 -17.47 15.32 -15.03
CA ALA A 21 -17.82 13.91 -14.93
C ALA A 21 -16.86 13.12 -14.02
N TYR A 22 -15.59 13.51 -13.99
CA TYR A 22 -14.59 12.94 -13.09
C TYR A 22 -14.52 13.66 -11.73
N GLU A 23 -15.43 14.62 -11.46
CA GLU A 23 -15.52 15.38 -10.21
C GLU A 23 -14.22 16.13 -9.84
N VAL A 24 -13.47 16.57 -10.85
CA VAL A 24 -12.18 17.26 -10.68
C VAL A 24 -12.22 18.71 -11.12
N LEU A 25 -13.38 19.22 -11.51
CA LEU A 25 -13.57 20.63 -11.84
C LEU A 25 -13.54 21.49 -10.57
N GLY A 26 -12.53 22.36 -10.48
CA GLY A 26 -12.38 23.34 -9.42
C GLY A 26 -13.36 24.52 -9.53
N PRO A 27 -13.55 25.29 -8.45
CA PRO A 27 -14.48 26.42 -8.39
C PRO A 27 -14.07 27.60 -9.29
N ASP A 28 -12.78 27.71 -9.60
CA ASP A 28 -12.22 28.66 -10.57
C ASP A 28 -12.50 28.25 -12.03
N GLY A 29 -13.11 27.08 -12.23
CA GLY A 29 -13.41 26.51 -13.52
C GLY A 29 -12.21 25.83 -14.18
N THR A 30 -11.16 25.53 -13.43
CA THR A 30 -9.98 24.77 -13.87
C THR A 30 -10.01 23.38 -13.25
N ALA A 31 -9.55 22.35 -13.97
CA ALA A 31 -9.42 21.03 -13.37
C ALA A 31 -8.29 21.00 -12.33
N LEU A 32 -8.53 20.30 -11.21
CA LEU A 32 -7.48 19.87 -10.29
C LEU A 32 -6.46 18.98 -11.02
N ARG A 33 -5.30 18.76 -10.40
CA ARG A 33 -4.27 17.87 -10.93
C ARG A 33 -4.62 16.41 -10.65
N ALA A 34 -5.69 15.96 -11.28
CA ALA A 34 -6.17 14.60 -11.17
C ALA A 34 -5.47 13.65 -12.14
N LEU A 35 -5.27 12.41 -11.70
CA LEU A 35 -4.77 11.30 -12.50
C LEU A 35 -5.64 10.09 -12.19
N PHE A 36 -6.03 9.38 -13.25
CA PHE A 36 -6.82 8.16 -13.16
C PHE A 36 -6.09 7.06 -13.92
N ILE A 37 -6.03 5.86 -13.32
CA ILE A 37 -5.60 4.63 -14.01
C ILE A 37 -6.86 3.82 -14.27
N ILE A 38 -7.11 3.56 -15.55
CA ILE A 38 -8.29 2.84 -16.04
C ILE A 38 -7.78 1.54 -16.66
N ASP A 39 -8.39 0.43 -16.28
CA ASP A 39 -8.01 -0.88 -16.82
C ASP A 39 -8.63 -1.15 -18.20
N LYS A 40 -8.40 -2.37 -18.72
CA LYS A 40 -8.90 -2.80 -20.03
C LYS A 40 -10.41 -3.01 -20.08
N GLU A 41 -11.07 -3.14 -18.93
CA GLU A 41 -12.53 -3.26 -18.81
C GLU A 41 -13.20 -1.89 -18.69
N GLY A 42 -12.40 -0.80 -18.62
CA GLY A 42 -12.90 0.55 -18.46
C GLY A 42 -13.19 0.93 -17.02
N ILE A 43 -12.70 0.15 -16.05
CA ILE A 43 -12.90 0.40 -14.62
C ILE A 43 -11.74 1.24 -14.07
N VAL A 44 -12.08 2.25 -13.28
CA VAL A 44 -11.09 3.09 -12.57
C VAL A 44 -10.51 2.28 -11.42
N GLN A 45 -9.23 1.98 -11.48
CA GLN A 45 -8.51 1.20 -10.46
C GLN A 45 -7.75 2.10 -9.48
N HIS A 46 -7.39 3.31 -9.90
CA HIS A 46 -6.68 4.26 -9.05
C HIS A 46 -7.01 5.70 -9.43
N SER A 47 -7.10 6.56 -8.41
CA SER A 47 -7.24 8.01 -8.55
C SER A 47 -6.28 8.75 -7.62
N ALA A 48 -5.55 9.72 -8.14
CA ALA A 48 -4.75 10.66 -7.36
C ALA A 48 -5.16 12.08 -7.71
N ILE A 49 -5.59 12.86 -6.71
CA ILE A 49 -6.10 14.23 -6.91
C ILE A 49 -5.24 15.19 -6.09
N ASN A 50 -4.45 15.98 -6.79
CA ASN A 50 -3.61 17.01 -6.18
C ASN A 50 -4.16 18.41 -6.45
N ASN A 51 -3.90 19.33 -5.53
CA ASN A 51 -4.17 20.75 -5.77
C ASN A 51 -3.29 21.29 -6.93
N VAL A 52 -3.68 22.40 -7.53
CA VAL A 52 -3.01 23.00 -8.71
C VAL A 52 -1.55 23.37 -8.48
N ASP A 53 -1.14 23.55 -7.23
CA ASP A 53 0.23 23.90 -6.83
C ASP A 53 1.12 22.67 -6.54
N MET A 54 0.53 21.48 -6.48
CA MET A 54 1.25 20.25 -6.11
C MET A 54 1.48 19.36 -7.33
N GLY A 55 2.76 19.12 -7.64
CA GLY A 55 3.17 18.19 -8.69
C GLY A 55 2.74 16.74 -8.40
N ARG A 56 2.78 15.90 -9.44
CA ARG A 56 2.59 14.44 -9.32
C ARG A 56 3.94 13.76 -9.51
N SER A 57 4.10 12.58 -8.91
CA SER A 57 5.26 11.72 -9.11
C SER A 57 4.98 10.74 -10.25
N VAL A 58 5.87 10.70 -11.26
CA VAL A 58 5.78 9.72 -12.35
C VAL A 58 6.13 8.32 -11.86
N ASP A 59 7.11 8.21 -10.96
CA ASP A 59 7.55 6.93 -10.41
C ASP A 59 6.43 6.24 -9.62
N GLU A 60 5.63 7.01 -8.89
CA GLU A 60 4.49 6.46 -8.14
C GLU A 60 3.38 5.99 -9.07
N VAL A 61 3.08 6.77 -10.12
CA VAL A 61 2.09 6.35 -11.13
C VAL A 61 2.52 5.06 -11.81
N LEU A 62 3.81 4.93 -12.12
CA LEU A 62 4.37 3.73 -12.72
C LEU A 62 4.28 2.52 -11.77
N ARG A 63 4.65 2.71 -10.50
CA ARG A 63 4.55 1.67 -9.45
C ARG A 63 3.12 1.17 -9.30
N VAL A 64 2.15 2.08 -9.18
CA VAL A 64 0.73 1.71 -9.04
C VAL A 64 0.21 1.02 -10.30
N LEU A 65 0.58 1.51 -11.49
CA LEU A 65 0.21 0.86 -12.75
C LEU A 65 0.73 -0.58 -12.81
N GLN A 66 1.98 -0.81 -12.41
CA GLN A 66 2.57 -2.15 -12.38
C GLN A 66 1.91 -3.05 -11.32
N ALA A 67 1.54 -2.49 -10.15
CA ALA A 67 0.82 -3.22 -9.11
C ALA A 67 -0.55 -3.71 -9.61
N ILE A 68 -1.30 -2.83 -10.29
CA ILE A 68 -2.59 -3.17 -10.90
C ILE A 68 -2.40 -4.29 -11.94
N GLN A 69 -1.40 -4.18 -12.81
CA GLN A 69 -1.11 -5.20 -13.82
C GLN A 69 -0.70 -6.55 -13.19
N PHE A 70 0.03 -6.51 -12.07
CA PHE A 70 0.48 -7.69 -11.35
C PHE A 70 -0.69 -8.47 -10.76
N VAL A 71 -1.57 -7.81 -9.98
CA VAL A 71 -2.75 -8.46 -9.37
C VAL A 71 -3.72 -8.97 -10.43
N GLN A 72 -3.88 -8.25 -11.55
CA GLN A 72 -4.71 -8.71 -12.67
C GLN A 72 -4.14 -9.96 -13.37
N SER A 73 -2.82 -10.14 -13.35
CA SER A 73 -2.15 -11.31 -13.94
C SER A 73 -2.01 -12.48 -12.95
N ASN A 74 -2.07 -12.20 -11.65
CA ASN A 74 -1.94 -13.16 -10.55
C ASN A 74 -3.12 -12.99 -9.58
N PRO A 75 -4.29 -13.57 -9.87
CA PRO A 75 -5.53 -13.33 -9.11
C PRO A 75 -5.47 -13.73 -7.63
N ASP A 76 -4.54 -14.62 -7.28
CA ASP A 76 -4.35 -15.12 -5.91
C ASP A 76 -3.31 -14.31 -5.12
N GLU A 77 -2.71 -13.28 -5.73
CA GLU A 77 -1.70 -12.43 -5.10
C GLU A 77 -2.21 -11.01 -4.85
N VAL A 78 -1.63 -10.37 -3.83
CA VAL A 78 -1.92 -8.98 -3.46
C VAL A 78 -0.63 -8.17 -3.40
N CYS A 79 -0.75 -6.85 -3.59
CA CYS A 79 0.36 -5.91 -3.42
C CYS A 79 0.27 -5.25 -2.03
N PRO A 80 1.22 -5.48 -1.12
CA PRO A 80 1.24 -4.84 0.19
C PRO A 80 1.64 -3.36 0.10
N GLU A 81 1.67 -2.70 1.25
CA GLU A 81 2.17 -1.32 1.34
C GLU A 81 3.59 -1.23 0.79
N GLY A 82 3.86 -0.21 -0.02
CA GLY A 82 5.20 0.01 -0.56
C GLY A 82 5.65 -0.99 -1.63
N TRP A 83 4.78 -1.88 -2.11
CA TRP A 83 5.08 -2.87 -3.16
C TRP A 83 5.81 -2.24 -4.36
N GLN A 84 6.84 -2.95 -4.86
CA GLN A 84 7.65 -2.55 -6.01
C GLN A 84 7.74 -3.68 -7.07
N PRO A 85 7.92 -3.34 -8.36
CA PRO A 85 7.82 -4.31 -9.46
C PRO A 85 8.92 -5.38 -9.53
N GLU A 86 10.06 -5.23 -8.87
CA GLU A 86 11.14 -6.23 -8.88
C GLU A 86 11.94 -6.21 -7.55
N GLY A 87 11.97 -7.34 -6.83
CA GLY A 87 13.07 -7.66 -5.92
C GLY A 87 13.01 -7.24 -4.44
N ARG A 88 11.83 -7.14 -3.81
CA ARG A 88 11.70 -7.23 -2.34
C ARG A 88 10.22 -7.37 -1.94
N THR A 89 9.92 -8.49 -1.32
CA THR A 89 8.66 -8.88 -0.67
C THR A 89 7.43 -9.03 -1.57
N SER A 90 7.18 -10.26 -2.02
CA SER A 90 5.83 -10.68 -2.35
C SER A 90 5.00 -10.70 -1.06
N ALA A 91 3.68 -10.44 -1.13
CA ALA A 91 2.80 -10.53 0.04
C ALA A 91 2.87 -11.89 0.74
N ALA A 92 3.27 -12.96 0.03
CA ALA A 92 3.55 -14.27 0.61
C ALA A 92 4.74 -14.26 1.58
N GLU A 93 5.76 -13.44 1.32
CA GLU A 93 6.94 -13.28 2.18
C GLU A 93 6.63 -12.42 3.41
N GLU A 94 5.75 -11.41 3.28
CA GLU A 94 5.29 -10.58 4.41
C GLU A 94 4.28 -11.30 5.31
N ALA A 95 3.34 -12.07 4.72
CA ALA A 95 2.43 -12.92 5.49
C ALA A 95 3.20 -14.00 6.25
N ALA A 96 4.21 -14.63 5.63
CA ALA A 96 5.09 -15.58 6.30
C ALA A 96 5.93 -14.92 7.41
N ALA A 97 6.34 -13.65 7.25
CA ALA A 97 7.06 -12.92 8.28
C ALA A 97 6.15 -12.60 9.49
N GLN A 98 4.88 -12.25 9.25
CA GLN A 98 3.90 -11.98 10.31
C GLN A 98 3.53 -13.26 11.09
N GLU A 99 3.28 -14.37 10.39
CA GLU A 99 3.01 -15.67 11.03
C GLU A 99 4.22 -16.15 11.86
N ALA A 100 5.44 -15.90 11.39
CA ALA A 100 6.66 -16.25 12.12
C ALA A 100 6.94 -15.33 13.34
N GLU A 101 6.34 -14.15 13.40
CA GLU A 101 6.42 -13.24 14.56
C GLU A 101 5.37 -13.62 15.62
N GLU A 102 4.12 -13.90 15.20
CA GLU A 102 3.08 -14.43 16.10
C GLU A 102 3.48 -15.78 16.74
N ALA A 103 4.13 -16.68 15.98
CA ALA A 103 4.61 -17.95 16.52
C ALA A 103 5.72 -17.78 17.59
N LYS A 104 6.52 -16.71 17.53
CA LYS A 104 7.53 -16.42 18.55
C LYS A 104 6.92 -15.86 19.83
N ASP A 105 5.82 -15.11 19.71
CA ASP A 105 5.08 -14.61 20.86
C ASP A 105 4.35 -15.76 21.60
N GLU A 106 3.88 -16.78 20.88
CA GLU A 106 3.30 -17.99 21.51
C GLU A 106 4.35 -18.88 22.20
N GLU A 107 5.55 -19.04 21.63
CA GLU A 107 6.63 -19.85 22.25
C GLU A 107 7.23 -19.16 23.49
N SER A 108 7.31 -17.82 23.49
CA SER A 108 7.65 -17.00 24.66
C SER A 108 6.66 -17.16 25.82
N ALA A 109 5.36 -17.32 25.52
CA ALA A 109 4.33 -17.53 26.53
C ALA A 109 4.36 -18.96 27.15
N ALA A 110 4.89 -19.94 26.43
CA ALA A 110 4.99 -21.33 26.90
C ALA A 110 6.21 -21.58 27.82
N ASP A 111 7.29 -20.80 27.68
CA ASP A 111 8.51 -20.92 28.51
C ASP A 111 8.36 -20.26 29.90
N ALA A 112 7.42 -19.35 30.08
CA ALA A 112 7.15 -18.69 31.36
C ALA A 112 6.47 -19.59 32.42
N GLY A 113 6.23 -20.87 32.11
CA GLY A 113 5.45 -21.80 32.95
C GLY A 113 6.24 -22.75 33.87
N GLU A 114 7.56 -22.88 33.75
CA GLU A 114 8.32 -23.97 34.40
C GLU A 114 9.32 -23.51 35.50
N GLU A 115 9.39 -22.23 35.84
CA GLU A 115 10.39 -21.69 36.79
C GLU A 115 9.78 -21.09 38.09
N ASP A 116 8.71 -21.68 38.64
CA ASP A 116 8.24 -21.30 40.00
C ASP A 116 7.95 -22.51 40.93
N ARG A 117 8.87 -23.48 40.91
CA ARG A 117 9.00 -24.50 41.98
C ARG A 117 10.21 -24.25 42.87
N LEU A 118 10.58 -23.00 43.10
CA LEU A 118 11.56 -22.69 44.14
C LEU A 118 10.92 -22.88 45.53
N THR A 119 11.28 -24.01 46.11
CA THR A 119 11.24 -24.35 47.53
C THR A 119 11.39 -23.13 48.46
N VAL A 120 10.28 -22.73 49.09
CA VAL A 120 10.32 -21.95 50.32
C VAL A 120 10.56 -22.96 51.45
N LEU A 121 11.82 -23.20 51.82
CA LEU A 121 12.14 -23.90 53.05
C LEU A 121 11.97 -22.91 54.22
N PRO A 122 11.06 -23.16 55.18
CA PRO A 122 10.90 -22.27 56.34
C PRO A 122 12.12 -22.36 57.27
N LEU A 123 12.62 -21.21 57.71
CA LEU A 123 13.85 -21.06 58.52
C LEU A 123 13.63 -21.29 60.03
N ASP A 124 12.59 -22.05 60.41
CA ASP A 124 12.13 -22.13 61.81
C ASP A 124 12.10 -23.57 62.38
N LEU A 125 12.67 -24.56 61.70
CA LEU A 125 12.81 -25.92 62.26
C LEU A 125 14.27 -26.38 62.32
N LEU A 126 14.77 -26.49 63.56
CA LEU A 126 15.87 -27.31 64.13
C LEU A 126 16.96 -26.48 64.85
N PRO A 127 17.53 -26.95 65.98
CA PRO A 127 16.92 -27.41 67.23
C PRO A 127 17.50 -26.72 68.49
N GLY A 128 16.72 -26.71 69.57
CA GLY A 128 17.14 -26.40 70.94
C GLY A 128 16.09 -26.90 71.93
#